data_AF-A0A1Z4BLM7-F1
#
_entry.id   AF-A0A1Z4BLM7-F1
#
_cell.length_a   1.000
_cell.length_b   1.000
_cell.length_c   1.000
_cell.angle_alpha   90.00
_cell.angle_beta   90.00
_cell.angle_gamma   90.00
#
_symmetry.space_group_name_H-M   'P 1'
#
loop_
_entity.id
_entity.type
_entity.pdbx_description
1 polymer ?
#
loop_
_entity_poly.entity_id
_entity_poly.type
_entity_poly.pdbx_seq_one_letter_code
_entity_poly.pdbx_strand_id
1 'polypeptide(L)'
;MAGSKVTKTIFQYAYGIGASIVIVGALAKILHADILGMSGSFLLAVGMGTEAVIFFMSAFEPQEEDLDWSLVYPELKGGAPLSRQGVMAQQSQDDKLIRESLSEKLDNILAEAKIDANLMRSLGRSIENFAEASKEIAPVTNTMVATHKYGEELSEAASNLESLNSLYKLQLERTERQVSAQAGIAENLDSLNQQMLSFKDNLRSLNTIYGGMLSAMSGAR
;
A
#
# COMPACT_ATOMS: atom_id res chain seq x y z
N MET A 1 -43.48 9.76 -0.25
CA MET A 1 -42.49 8.66 -0.36
C MET A 1 -41.83 8.50 -1.74
N ALA A 2 -42.34 9.08 -2.83
CA ALA A 2 -41.71 8.96 -4.16
C ALA A 2 -40.53 9.93 -4.43
N GLY A 3 -40.56 11.15 -3.86
CA GLY A 3 -39.51 12.16 -4.08
C GLY A 3 -38.15 11.79 -3.50
N SER A 4 -38.11 11.19 -2.30
CA SER A 4 -36.86 10.76 -1.64
C SER A 4 -36.08 9.73 -2.46
N LYS A 5 -36.76 8.79 -3.14
CA LYS A 5 -36.09 7.76 -3.94
C LYS A 5 -35.42 8.35 -5.17
N VAL A 6 -36.10 9.26 -5.87
CA VAL A 6 -35.55 9.92 -7.06
C VAL A 6 -34.33 10.77 -6.70
N THR A 7 -34.40 11.54 -5.61
CA THR A 7 -33.29 12.35 -5.12
C THR A 7 -32.07 11.48 -4.75
N LYS A 8 -32.26 10.39 -3.99
CA LYS A 8 -31.19 9.44 -3.65
C LYS A 8 -30.52 8.82 -4.87
N THR A 9 -31.31 8.41 -5.87
CA THR A 9 -30.77 7.82 -7.10
C THR A 9 -29.96 8.83 -7.91
N ILE A 10 -30.41 10.10 -7.99
CA ILE A 10 -29.65 11.17 -8.67
C ILE A 10 -28.31 11.42 -7.97
N PHE A 11 -28.28 11.48 -6.63
CA PHE A 11 -27.04 11.64 -5.87
C PHE A 11 -26.10 10.46 -6.06
N GLN A 12 -26.61 9.22 -6.01
CA GLN A 12 -25.82 8.02 -6.26
C GLN A 12 -25.15 8.04 -7.65
N TYR A 13 -25.88 8.48 -8.68
CA TYR A 13 -25.30 8.68 -10.01
C TYR A 13 -24.29 9.83 -10.04
N ALA A 14 -24.55 10.94 -9.34
CA ALA A 14 -23.64 12.07 -9.26
C ALA A 14 -22.29 11.67 -8.60
N TYR A 15 -22.31 10.93 -7.49
CA TYR A 15 -21.10 10.39 -6.86
C TYR A 15 -20.35 9.42 -7.79
N GLY A 16 -21.07 8.52 -8.46
CA GLY A 16 -20.45 7.58 -9.41
C GLY A 16 -19.79 8.27 -10.60
N ILE A 17 -20.45 9.28 -11.17
CA ILE A 17 -19.92 10.06 -12.29
C ILE A 17 -18.72 10.91 -11.84
N GLY A 18 -18.83 11.60 -10.70
CA GLY A 18 -17.73 12.39 -10.12
C GLY A 18 -16.47 11.56 -9.90
N ALA A 19 -16.61 10.43 -9.20
CA ALA A 19 -15.51 9.53 -8.90
C ALA A 19 -14.82 9.04 -10.18
N SER A 20 -15.59 8.74 -11.24
CA SER A 20 -15.03 8.29 -12.51
C SER A 20 -14.15 9.36 -13.18
N ILE A 21 -14.56 10.63 -13.15
CA ILE A 21 -13.79 11.75 -13.73
C ILE A 21 -12.46 11.93 -12.98
N VAL A 22 -12.48 11.81 -11.65
CA VAL A 22 -11.28 11.93 -10.81
C VAL A 22 -10.30 10.81 -11.06
N ILE A 23 -10.79 9.57 -11.14
CA ILE A 23 -9.95 8.39 -11.40
C ILE A 23 -9.27 8.54 -12.76
N VAL A 24 -9.98 8.98 -13.79
CA VAL A 24 -9.40 9.23 -15.12
C VAL A 24 -8.34 10.36 -15.07
N GLY A 25 -8.62 11.45 -14.34
CA GLY A 25 -7.66 12.54 -14.14
C GLY A 25 -6.38 12.09 -13.41
N ALA A 26 -6.52 11.30 -12.34
CA ALA A 26 -5.41 10.74 -11.59
C ALA A 26 -4.58 9.75 -12.43
N LEU A 27 -5.26 8.88 -13.21
CA LEU A 27 -4.62 7.94 -14.11
C LEU A 27 -3.76 8.67 -15.16
N ALA A 28 -4.31 9.71 -15.79
CA ALA A 28 -3.58 10.53 -16.76
C ALA A 28 -2.35 11.21 -16.15
N LYS A 29 -2.47 11.72 -14.92
CA LYS A 29 -1.36 12.34 -14.19
C LYS A 29 -0.24 11.35 -13.86
N ILE A 30 -0.57 10.13 -13.43
CA ILE A 30 0.41 9.09 -13.09
C ILE A 30 1.13 8.59 -14.34
N LEU A 31 0.39 8.35 -15.43
CA LEU A 31 0.95 7.87 -16.69
C LEU A 31 1.76 8.95 -17.44
N HIS A 32 1.77 10.20 -16.97
CA HIS A 32 2.33 11.34 -17.70
C HIS A 32 1.81 11.41 -19.14
N ALA A 33 0.57 10.95 -19.35
CA ALA A 33 -0.03 10.80 -20.67
C ALA A 33 -0.91 12.00 -20.98
N ASP A 34 -0.74 12.56 -22.17
CA ASP A 34 -1.62 13.59 -22.69
C ASP A 34 -2.82 12.94 -23.35
N ILE A 35 -3.92 12.88 -22.62
CA ILE A 35 -5.19 12.34 -23.12
C ILE A 35 -5.94 13.48 -23.78
N LEU A 36 -6.33 13.30 -25.05
CA LEU A 36 -7.13 14.29 -25.81
C LEU A 36 -6.44 15.66 -26.01
N GLY A 37 -5.09 15.70 -25.99
CA GLY A 37 -4.33 16.96 -26.13
C GLY A 37 -4.37 17.85 -24.89
N MET A 38 -4.91 17.35 -23.77
CA MET A 38 -4.90 18.01 -22.47
C MET A 38 -3.89 17.35 -21.55
N SER A 39 -3.13 18.16 -20.80
CA SER A 39 -2.18 17.65 -19.83
C SER A 39 -2.89 16.89 -18.71
N GLY A 40 -2.32 15.76 -18.27
CA GLY A 40 -2.83 15.01 -17.13
C GLY A 40 -3.00 15.84 -15.85
N SER A 41 -2.23 16.93 -15.68
CA SER A 41 -2.41 17.88 -14.56
C SER A 41 -3.72 18.66 -14.65
N PHE A 42 -4.12 19.05 -15.86
CA PHE A 42 -5.36 19.77 -16.10
C PHE A 42 -6.56 18.84 -15.91
N LEU A 43 -6.47 17.60 -16.42
CA LEU A 43 -7.51 16.59 -16.25
C LEU A 43 -7.72 16.23 -14.77
N LEU A 44 -6.63 16.11 -14.00
CA LEU A 44 -6.68 15.93 -12.55
C LEU A 44 -7.31 17.14 -11.85
N ALA A 45 -6.95 18.37 -12.23
CA ALA A 45 -7.53 19.57 -11.63
C ALA A 45 -9.05 19.65 -11.85
N VAL A 46 -9.52 19.28 -13.05
CA VAL A 46 -10.96 19.18 -13.35
C VAL A 46 -11.62 18.11 -12.48
N GLY A 47 -11.04 16.91 -12.39
CA GLY A 47 -11.58 15.84 -11.54
C GLY A 47 -11.68 16.24 -10.06
N MET A 48 -10.60 16.76 -9.49
CA MET A 48 -10.59 17.23 -8.10
C MET A 48 -11.59 18.37 -7.87
N GLY A 49 -11.77 19.27 -8.85
CA GLY A 49 -12.79 20.31 -8.81
C GLY A 49 -14.21 19.75 -8.84
N THR A 50 -14.48 18.72 -9.64
CA THR A 50 -15.79 18.06 -9.67
C THR A 50 -16.14 17.38 -8.34
N GLU A 51 -15.17 16.73 -7.68
CA GLU A 51 -15.40 16.13 -6.36
C GLU A 51 -15.63 17.18 -5.27
N ALA A 52 -14.91 18.31 -5.31
CA ALA A 52 -15.17 19.39 -4.35
C ALA A 52 -16.62 19.90 -4.41
N VAL A 53 -17.21 19.98 -5.61
CA VAL A 53 -18.61 20.39 -5.80
C VAL A 53 -19.58 19.32 -5.32
N ILE A 54 -19.33 18.05 -5.64
CA ILE A 54 -20.18 16.94 -5.22
C ILE A 54 -20.18 16.79 -3.69
N PHE A 55 -19.00 16.87 -3.08
CA PHE A 55 -18.83 16.82 -1.63
C PHE A 55 -19.47 18.02 -0.92
N PHE A 56 -19.49 19.19 -1.55
CA PHE A 56 -20.22 20.33 -1.01
C PHE A 56 -21.75 20.09 -1.04
N MET A 57 -22.26 19.50 -2.13
CA MET A 57 -23.69 19.19 -2.23
C MET A 57 -24.13 18.06 -1.29
N SER A 58 -23.26 17.09 -1.00
CA SER A 58 -23.55 15.97 -0.08
C SER A 58 -23.83 16.42 1.36
N ALA A 59 -23.25 17.55 1.79
CA ALA A 59 -23.48 18.11 3.12
C ALA A 59 -24.93 18.53 3.37
N PHE A 60 -25.72 18.75 2.31
CA PHE A 60 -27.14 19.09 2.40
C PHE A 60 -28.06 17.87 2.28
N GLU A 61 -27.50 16.66 2.22
CA GLU A 61 -28.27 15.42 2.19
C GLU A 61 -28.87 15.12 3.58
N PRO A 62 -30.18 14.81 3.68
CA PRO A 62 -30.77 14.40 4.94
C PRO A 62 -30.10 13.11 5.43
N GLN A 63 -29.60 13.10 6.67
CA GLN A 63 -29.10 11.86 7.27
C GLN A 63 -30.23 10.83 7.33
N GLU A 64 -30.00 9.65 6.77
CA GLU A 64 -30.96 8.55 6.90
C GLU A 64 -31.04 8.16 8.39
N GLU A 65 -32.26 8.12 8.94
CA GLU A 65 -32.49 7.47 10.23
C GLU A 65 -32.10 5.99 10.07
N ASP A 66 -31.13 5.55 10.87
CA ASP A 66 -30.71 4.15 10.89
C ASP A 66 -31.93 3.24 11.07
N LEU A 67 -31.96 2.13 10.32
CA LEU A 67 -32.99 1.11 10.49
C LEU A 67 -33.03 0.71 11.97
N ASP A 68 -34.20 0.82 12.60
CA ASP A 68 -34.39 0.42 13.98
C ASP A 68 -34.35 -1.11 14.09
N TRP A 69 -33.15 -1.69 14.08
CA TRP A 69 -32.88 -3.13 14.21
C TRP A 69 -33.46 -3.73 15.48
N SER A 70 -33.83 -2.88 16.44
CA SER A 70 -34.49 -3.24 17.69
C SER A 70 -35.93 -3.76 17.49
N LEU A 71 -36.55 -3.51 16.32
CA LEU A 71 -37.81 -4.16 15.94
C LEU A 71 -37.64 -5.65 15.59
N VAL A 72 -36.47 -6.06 15.12
CA VAL A 72 -36.20 -7.44 14.65
C VAL A 72 -35.40 -8.22 15.69
N TYR A 73 -34.52 -7.56 16.44
CA TYR A 73 -33.73 -8.13 17.52
C TYR A 73 -33.88 -7.27 18.79
N PRO A 74 -34.91 -7.55 19.63
CA PRO A 74 -35.15 -6.79 20.84
C PRO A 74 -34.00 -6.85 21.85
N GLU A 75 -33.11 -7.85 21.74
CA GLU A 75 -31.86 -7.99 22.52
C GLU A 75 -30.91 -6.77 22.37
N LEU A 76 -31.06 -5.96 21.33
CA LEU A 76 -30.26 -4.75 21.10
C LEU A 76 -30.88 -3.47 21.69
N LYS A 77 -32.11 -3.52 22.25
CA LYS A 77 -32.83 -2.36 22.83
C LYS A 77 -32.17 -1.72 24.06
N GLY A 78 -31.02 -2.23 24.51
CA GLY A 78 -30.24 -1.66 25.62
C GLY A 78 -28.81 -1.28 25.25
N GLY A 79 -28.43 -1.36 23.98
CA GLY A 79 -27.05 -1.11 23.52
C GLY A 79 -26.70 0.37 23.42
N ALA A 80 -26.77 1.11 24.52
CA ALA A 80 -26.09 2.40 24.58
C ALA A 80 -24.59 2.15 24.33
N PRO A 81 -23.92 2.89 23.41
CA PRO A 81 -22.49 2.73 23.22
C PRO A 81 -21.82 3.02 24.55
N LEU A 82 -21.05 2.05 25.04
CA LEU A 82 -20.14 2.20 26.18
C LEU A 82 -19.15 3.32 25.84
N SER A 83 -19.59 4.53 26.11
CA SER A 83 -18.76 5.72 26.21
C SER A 83 -17.90 5.47 27.43
N ARG A 84 -16.66 5.04 27.16
CA ARG A 84 -15.61 4.91 28.15
C ARG A 84 -15.32 6.30 28.74
N GLN A 85 -16.07 6.69 29.76
CA GLN A 85 -15.74 7.82 30.61
C GLN A 85 -16.17 7.46 32.03
N GLY A 86 -15.19 7.34 32.92
CA GLY A 86 -15.38 6.79 34.25
C GLY A 86 -16.29 7.61 35.16
N VAL A 87 -16.67 7.00 36.28
CA VAL A 87 -16.49 7.49 37.65
C VAL A 87 -17.16 6.48 38.61
N MET A 88 -16.33 5.93 39.49
CA MET A 88 -16.56 5.48 40.87
C MET A 88 -17.90 4.85 41.29
N ALA A 89 -17.76 3.61 41.78
CA ALA A 89 -18.32 3.06 43.02
C ALA A 89 -19.69 3.58 43.49
N GLN A 90 -20.72 2.76 43.28
CA GLN A 90 -21.87 2.74 44.19
C GLN A 90 -22.28 1.29 44.43
N GLN A 91 -21.74 0.72 45.51
CA GLN A 91 -22.36 -0.44 46.16
C GLN A 91 -23.72 0.01 46.70
N SER A 92 -24.81 -0.62 46.29
CA SER A 92 -26.10 -0.54 47.00
C SER A 92 -27.01 -1.71 46.58
N GLN A 93 -27.30 -2.59 47.54
CA GLN A 93 -28.49 -3.46 47.70
C GLN A 93 -28.97 -4.41 46.59
N ASP A 94 -28.56 -4.25 45.33
CA ASP A 94 -29.07 -5.06 44.21
C ASP A 94 -28.42 -6.44 44.10
N ASP A 95 -27.19 -6.64 44.58
CA ASP A 95 -26.51 -7.95 44.50
C ASP A 95 -27.22 -9.06 45.29
N LYS A 96 -27.96 -8.70 46.34
CA LYS A 96 -28.70 -9.67 47.16
C LYS A 96 -29.99 -10.12 46.46
N LEU A 97 -30.71 -9.18 45.83
CA LEU A 97 -31.90 -9.44 45.04
C LEU A 97 -31.57 -10.14 43.72
N ILE A 98 -30.43 -9.81 43.10
CA ILE A 98 -29.96 -10.48 41.88
C ILE A 98 -29.53 -11.90 42.19
N ARG A 99 -28.81 -12.16 43.30
CA ARG A 99 -28.44 -13.53 43.72
C ARG A 99 -29.65 -14.36 44.14
N GLU A 100 -30.62 -13.77 44.83
CA GLU A 100 -31.88 -14.43 45.20
C GLU A 100 -32.69 -14.75 43.94
N SER A 101 -32.82 -13.81 42.99
CA SER A 101 -33.49 -14.07 41.72
C SER A 101 -32.74 -15.04 40.81
N LEU A 102 -31.39 -15.07 40.81
CA LEU A 102 -30.63 -16.01 40.00
C LEU A 102 -30.68 -17.41 40.61
N SER A 103 -30.58 -17.53 41.94
CA SER A 103 -30.69 -18.82 42.62
C SER A 103 -32.09 -19.39 42.48
N GLU A 104 -33.13 -18.57 42.63
CA GLU A 104 -34.53 -18.96 42.46
C GLU A 104 -34.83 -19.28 40.98
N LYS A 105 -34.19 -18.60 40.03
CA LYS A 105 -34.32 -18.90 38.59
C LYS A 105 -33.52 -20.12 38.17
N LEU A 106 -32.38 -20.40 38.81
CA LEU A 106 -31.60 -21.64 38.62
C LEU A 106 -32.31 -22.83 39.25
N ASP A 107 -32.87 -22.69 40.46
CA ASP A 107 -33.68 -23.72 41.12
C ASP A 107 -34.98 -23.96 40.36
N ASN A 108 -35.63 -22.92 39.81
CA ASN A 108 -36.77 -23.10 38.92
C ASN A 108 -36.37 -23.77 37.60
N ILE A 109 -35.21 -23.47 37.01
CA ILE A 109 -34.73 -24.18 35.81
C ILE A 109 -34.41 -25.65 36.15
N LEU A 110 -33.83 -25.93 37.31
CA LEU A 110 -33.51 -27.28 37.79
C LEU A 110 -34.76 -28.08 38.20
N ALA A 111 -35.81 -27.41 38.69
CA ALA A 111 -37.07 -28.03 39.07
C ALA A 111 -38.05 -28.20 37.89
N GLU A 112 -38.06 -27.25 36.96
CA GLU A 112 -38.88 -27.26 35.73
C GLU A 112 -38.28 -28.19 34.67
N ALA A 113 -36.96 -28.24 34.55
CA ALA A 113 -36.27 -29.26 33.78
C ALA A 113 -36.14 -30.52 34.65
N LYS A 114 -37.22 -31.29 34.76
CA LYS A 114 -37.04 -32.75 34.72
C LYS A 114 -36.09 -32.99 33.56
N ILE A 115 -34.86 -33.43 33.84
CA ILE A 115 -33.88 -33.73 32.81
C ILE A 115 -34.46 -34.88 32.00
N ASP A 116 -35.26 -34.50 31.00
CA ASP A 116 -35.87 -35.39 30.06
C ASP A 116 -34.70 -36.02 29.32
N ALA A 117 -34.72 -37.35 29.20
CA ALA A 117 -33.71 -38.09 28.48
C ALA A 117 -33.52 -37.54 27.04
N ASN A 118 -34.52 -36.83 26.51
CA ASN A 118 -34.44 -36.11 25.26
C ASN A 118 -33.50 -34.88 25.29
N LEU A 119 -33.51 -34.10 26.37
CA LEU A 119 -32.60 -32.95 26.56
C LEU A 119 -31.16 -33.45 26.71
N MET A 120 -30.95 -34.51 27.50
CA MET A 120 -29.63 -35.13 27.67
C MET A 120 -29.08 -35.66 26.34
N ARG A 121 -29.93 -36.30 25.51
CA ARG A 121 -29.55 -36.72 24.14
C ARG A 121 -29.31 -35.54 23.20
N SER A 122 -30.07 -34.45 23.32
CA SER A 122 -29.86 -33.26 22.50
C SER A 122 -28.54 -32.58 22.84
N LEU A 123 -28.16 -32.53 24.12
CA LEU A 123 -26.88 -32.02 24.57
C LEU A 123 -25.72 -32.92 24.11
N GLY A 124 -25.88 -34.24 24.21
CA GLY A 124 -24.92 -35.20 23.66
C GLY A 124 -24.68 -35.00 22.17
N ARG A 125 -25.76 -34.90 21.38
CA ARG A 125 -25.69 -34.57 19.95
C ARG A 125 -25.05 -33.21 19.69
N SER A 126 -25.33 -32.21 20.51
CA SER A 126 -24.72 -30.87 20.37
C SER A 126 -23.22 -30.89 20.66
N ILE A 127 -22.76 -31.67 21.64
CA ILE A 127 -21.34 -31.83 21.95
C ILE A 127 -20.62 -32.62 20.85
N GLU A 128 -21.27 -33.66 20.30
CA GLU A 128 -20.74 -34.45 19.19
C GLU A 128 -20.62 -33.60 17.92
N ASN A 129 -21.66 -32.85 17.56
CA ASN A 129 -21.63 -31.91 16.45
C ASN A 129 -20.57 -30.80 16.64
N PHE A 130 -20.39 -30.31 17.87
CA PHE A 130 -19.36 -29.31 18.18
C PHE A 130 -17.94 -29.88 18.05
N ALA A 131 -17.72 -31.12 18.49
CA ALA A 131 -16.45 -31.82 18.35
C ALA A 131 -16.11 -32.08 16.87
N GLU A 132 -17.11 -32.39 16.05
CA GLU A 132 -16.97 -32.56 14.60
C GLU A 132 -16.66 -31.24 13.89
N ALA A 133 -17.40 -30.16 14.20
CA ALA A 133 -17.11 -28.82 13.69
C ALA A 133 -15.72 -28.32 14.11
N SER A 134 -15.27 -28.65 15.32
CA SER A 134 -13.92 -28.31 15.80
C SER A 134 -12.81 -29.07 15.06
N LYS A 135 -13.06 -30.30 14.60
CA LYS A 135 -12.13 -31.04 13.73
C LYS A 135 -12.04 -30.42 12.34
N GLU A 136 -13.14 -29.85 11.83
CA GLU A 136 -13.15 -29.09 10.57
C GLU A 136 -12.44 -27.73 10.66
N ILE A 137 -12.19 -27.19 11.85
CA ILE A 137 -11.38 -25.97 12.05
C ILE A 137 -9.87 -26.24 11.97
N ALA A 138 -9.41 -27.46 12.25
CA ALA A 138 -7.99 -27.84 12.14
C ALA A 138 -7.34 -27.54 10.74
N PRO A 139 -8.02 -27.72 9.59
CA PRO A 139 -7.46 -27.30 8.31
C PRO A 139 -7.38 -25.78 8.09
N VAL A 140 -8.14 -24.95 8.82
CA VAL A 140 -8.08 -23.47 8.71
C VAL A 140 -6.71 -22.95 9.18
N THR A 141 -6.08 -23.62 10.16
CA THR A 141 -4.70 -23.32 10.57
C THR A 141 -3.69 -23.50 9.45
N ASN A 142 -3.88 -24.47 8.55
CA ASN A 142 -3.00 -24.66 7.39
C ASN A 142 -3.14 -23.53 6.36
N THR A 143 -4.36 -22.98 6.19
CA THR A 143 -4.60 -21.85 5.28
C THR A 143 -3.94 -20.57 5.80
N MET A 144 -3.92 -20.37 7.13
CA MET A 144 -3.22 -19.25 7.76
C MET A 144 -1.70 -19.34 7.54
N VAL A 145 -1.12 -20.54 7.67
CA VAL A 145 0.32 -20.79 7.40
C VAL A 145 0.66 -20.55 5.92
N ALA A 146 -0.19 -21.00 4.99
CA ALA A 146 0.01 -20.76 3.56
C ALA A 146 -0.02 -19.26 3.21
N THR A 147 -0.91 -18.50 3.85
CA THR A 147 -1.00 -17.04 3.66
C THR A 147 0.23 -16.32 4.21
N HIS A 148 0.72 -16.72 5.40
CA HIS A 148 1.95 -16.17 5.96
C HIS A 148 3.16 -16.46 5.04
N LYS A 149 3.31 -17.71 4.60
CA LYS A 149 4.37 -18.11 3.68
C LYS A 149 4.30 -17.35 2.36
N TYR A 150 3.10 -17.14 1.82
CA TYR A 150 2.91 -16.32 0.62
C TYR A 150 3.37 -14.86 0.84
N GLY A 151 3.07 -14.26 1.99
CA GLY A 151 3.57 -12.93 2.34
C GLY A 151 5.09 -12.86 2.46
N GLU A 152 5.71 -13.89 3.03
CA GLU A 152 7.16 -14.03 3.16
C GLU A 152 7.84 -14.12 1.78
N GLU A 153 7.34 -14.99 0.90
CA GLU A 153 7.83 -15.14 -0.48
C GLU A 153 7.67 -13.85 -1.30
N LEU A 154 6.56 -13.11 -1.11
CA LEU A 154 6.38 -11.80 -1.74
C LEU A 154 7.38 -10.76 -1.22
N SER A 155 7.67 -10.77 0.08
CA SER A 155 8.67 -9.88 0.67
C SER A 155 10.07 -10.20 0.15
N GLU A 156 10.42 -11.48 0.03
CA GLU A 156 11.69 -11.91 -0.55
C GLU A 156 11.79 -11.53 -2.03
N ALA A 157 10.72 -11.74 -2.81
CA ALA A 157 10.66 -11.32 -4.20
C ALA A 157 10.84 -9.80 -4.36
N ALA A 158 10.22 -8.99 -3.49
CA ALA A 158 10.39 -7.54 -3.49
C ALA A 158 11.85 -7.13 -3.21
N SER A 159 12.50 -7.75 -2.22
CA SER A 159 13.92 -7.54 -1.91
C SER A 159 14.83 -7.91 -3.09
N ASN A 160 14.54 -9.02 -3.77
CA ASN A 160 15.28 -9.46 -4.95
C ASN A 160 15.11 -8.50 -6.14
N LEU A 161 13.90 -7.94 -6.33
CA LEU A 161 13.65 -6.92 -7.36
C LEU A 161 14.36 -5.59 -7.06
N GLU A 162 14.41 -5.18 -5.78
CA GLU A 162 15.17 -4.01 -5.36
C GLU A 162 16.67 -4.21 -5.62
N SER A 163 17.19 -5.39 -5.28
CA SER A 163 18.58 -5.77 -5.56
C SER A 163 18.88 -5.75 -7.06
N LEU A 164 17.96 -6.27 -7.89
CA LEU A 164 18.07 -6.20 -9.36
C LEU A 164 18.08 -4.75 -9.87
N ASN A 165 17.21 -3.89 -9.35
CA ASN A 165 17.18 -2.48 -9.72
C ASN A 165 18.50 -1.77 -9.37
N SER A 166 19.04 -2.07 -8.19
CA SER A 166 20.33 -1.57 -7.74
C SER A 166 21.48 -2.04 -8.65
N LEU A 167 21.50 -3.33 -9.01
CA LEU A 167 22.47 -3.87 -9.97
C LEU A 167 22.35 -3.20 -11.35
N TYR A 168 21.14 -2.94 -11.84
CA TYR A 168 20.94 -2.20 -13.09
C TYR A 168 21.45 -0.77 -13.01
N LYS A 169 21.20 -0.05 -11.91
CA LYS A 169 21.76 1.30 -11.69
C LYS A 169 23.28 1.28 -11.67
N LEU A 170 23.87 0.35 -10.94
CA LEU A 170 25.32 0.19 -10.87
C LEU A 170 25.92 -0.14 -12.25
N GLN A 171 25.24 -0.98 -13.03
CA GLN A 171 25.67 -1.32 -14.38
C GLN A 171 25.60 -0.10 -15.30
N LEU A 172 24.52 0.70 -15.23
CA LEU A 172 24.38 1.93 -16.00
C LEU A 172 25.50 2.92 -15.66
N GLU A 173 25.76 3.14 -14.37
CA GLU A 173 26.84 4.02 -13.88
C GLU A 173 28.23 3.54 -14.34
N ARG A 174 28.46 2.22 -14.34
CA ARG A 174 29.71 1.63 -14.87
C ARG A 174 29.84 1.85 -16.37
N THR A 175 28.76 1.67 -17.13
CA THR A 175 28.75 1.91 -18.58
C THR A 175 28.98 3.39 -18.89
N GLU A 176 28.35 4.31 -18.16
CA GLU A 176 28.59 5.76 -18.30
C GLU A 176 30.05 6.13 -18.00
N ARG A 177 30.62 5.60 -16.90
CA ARG A 177 32.04 5.78 -16.59
C ARG A 177 32.94 5.21 -17.68
N GLN A 178 32.62 4.03 -18.21
CA GLN A 178 33.38 3.40 -19.28
C GLN A 178 33.34 4.23 -20.56
N VAL A 179 32.16 4.71 -20.97
CA VAL A 179 32.00 5.59 -22.14
C VAL A 179 32.79 6.89 -21.95
N SER A 180 32.70 7.50 -20.76
CA SER A 180 33.44 8.71 -20.43
C SER A 180 34.96 8.49 -20.44
N ALA A 181 35.43 7.39 -19.86
CA ALA A 181 36.84 7.01 -19.91
C ALA A 181 37.32 6.78 -21.35
N GLN A 182 36.48 6.17 -22.19
CA GLN A 182 36.81 5.89 -23.58
C GLN A 182 36.86 7.16 -24.44
N ALA A 183 35.98 8.12 -24.18
CA ALA A 183 36.05 9.46 -24.76
C ALA A 183 37.35 10.19 -24.34
N GLY A 184 37.69 10.15 -23.05
CA GLY A 184 38.94 10.74 -22.53
C GLY A 184 40.20 10.04 -23.06
N ILE A 185 40.15 8.75 -23.37
CA ILE A 185 41.27 8.03 -24.00
C ILE A 185 41.53 8.56 -25.42
N ALA A 186 40.49 8.81 -26.22
CA ALA A 186 40.66 9.36 -27.56
C ALA A 186 41.30 10.76 -27.55
N GLU A 187 40.87 11.62 -26.62
CA GLU A 187 41.44 12.96 -26.43
C GLU A 187 42.89 12.90 -25.93
N ASN A 188 43.18 12.01 -24.97
CA ASN A 188 44.56 11.80 -24.50
C ASN A 188 45.48 11.22 -25.59
N LEU A 189 44.97 10.36 -26.47
CA LEU A 189 45.75 9.84 -27.60
C LEU A 189 46.16 10.95 -28.58
N ASP A 190 45.26 11.90 -28.86
CA ASP A 190 45.58 13.03 -29.74
C ASP A 190 46.65 13.93 -29.11
N SER A 191 46.49 14.29 -27.84
CA SER A 191 47.49 15.05 -27.09
C SER A 191 48.85 14.34 -27.02
N LEU A 192 48.85 13.03 -26.77
CA LEU A 192 50.07 12.23 -26.74
C LEU A 192 50.77 12.21 -28.11
N ASN A 193 50.00 12.12 -29.20
CA ASN A 193 50.54 12.18 -30.56
C ASN A 193 51.17 13.54 -30.86
N GLN A 194 50.50 14.64 -30.51
CA GLN A 194 51.05 15.99 -30.62
C GLN A 194 52.34 16.16 -29.80
N GLN A 195 52.37 15.65 -28.56
CA GLN A 195 53.57 15.67 -27.72
C GLN A 195 54.71 14.85 -28.34
N MET A 196 54.41 13.66 -28.87
CA MET A 196 55.40 12.81 -29.55
C MET A 196 55.98 13.50 -30.80
N LEU A 197 55.15 14.16 -31.60
CA LEU A 197 55.59 14.93 -32.76
C LEU A 197 56.52 16.09 -32.34
N SER A 198 56.12 16.88 -31.34
CA SER A 198 56.95 17.96 -30.81
C SER A 198 58.28 17.45 -30.25
N PHE A 199 58.28 16.30 -29.58
CA PHE A 199 59.48 15.66 -29.06
C PHE A 199 60.41 15.20 -30.18
N LYS A 200 59.86 14.61 -31.24
CA LYS A 200 60.61 14.23 -32.45
C LYS A 200 61.24 15.45 -33.12
N ASP A 201 60.51 16.56 -33.23
CA ASP A 201 61.03 17.80 -33.80
C ASP A 201 62.15 18.41 -32.94
N ASN A 202 62.01 18.35 -31.61
CA ASN A 202 63.07 18.76 -30.69
C ASN A 202 64.33 17.90 -30.83
N LEU A 203 64.19 16.57 -30.94
CA LEU A 203 65.32 15.67 -31.21
C LEU A 203 65.98 15.96 -32.56
N ARG A 204 65.18 16.25 -33.59
CA ARG A 204 65.70 16.62 -34.91
C ARG A 204 66.44 17.97 -34.86
N SER A 205 65.91 18.93 -34.13
CA SER A 205 66.55 20.24 -33.92
C SER A 205 67.88 20.10 -33.19
N LEU A 206 67.91 19.34 -32.08
CA LEU A 206 69.15 19.03 -31.36
C LEU A 206 70.16 18.34 -32.26
N ASN A 207 69.76 17.30 -32.99
CA ASN A 207 70.66 16.59 -33.90
C ASN A 207 71.18 17.50 -35.04
N THR A 208 70.35 18.43 -35.52
CA THR A 208 70.76 19.44 -36.52
C THR A 208 71.80 20.40 -35.95
N ILE A 209 71.61 20.89 -34.71
CA ILE A 209 72.58 21.77 -34.03
C ILE A 209 73.89 21.02 -33.75
N TYR A 210 73.82 19.78 -33.26
CA TYR A 210 75.00 18.96 -33.04
C TYR A 210 75.74 18.64 -34.34
N GLY A 211 75.01 18.31 -35.42
CA GLY A 211 75.59 18.08 -36.74
C GLY A 211 76.22 19.35 -37.34
N GLY A 212 75.59 20.50 -37.15
CA GLY A 212 76.13 21.81 -37.54
C GLY A 212 77.38 22.18 -36.75
N MET A 213 77.40 21.91 -35.44
CA MET A 213 78.56 22.14 -34.57
C MET A 213 79.72 21.19 -34.86
N LEU A 214 79.43 19.91 -35.13
CA LEU A 214 80.42 18.93 -35.58
C LEU A 214 81.01 19.31 -36.95
N SER A 215 80.17 19.72 -37.91
CA SER A 215 80.62 20.18 -39.23
C SER A 215 81.48 21.44 -39.15
N ALA A 216 81.12 22.37 -38.24
CA ALA A 216 81.90 23.56 -37.97
C ALA A 216 83.23 23.25 -37.26
N MET A 217 83.27 22.26 -36.37
CA MET A 217 84.52 21.80 -35.73
C MET A 217 85.41 20.97 -36.67
N SER A 218 84.84 20.17 -37.59
CA SER A 218 85.62 19.37 -38.54
C SER A 218 86.10 20.17 -39.75
N GLY A 219 85.36 21.22 -40.15
CA GLY A 219 85.73 22.14 -41.22
C GLY A 219 86.71 23.24 -40.80
N ALA A 220 86.98 23.38 -39.50
CA ALA A 220 87.96 24.31 -38.94
C ALA A 220 89.37 23.71 -38.75
N ARG A 221 89.67 22.60 -39.44
CA ARG A 221 91.01 21.98 -39.51
C ARG A 221 91.56 22.03 -40.92
#